data_AF-A0AAD8ZC71-F1
#
_entry.id   AF-A0AAD8ZC71-F1
#
_cell.length_a   1.000
_cell.length_b   1.000
_cell.length_c   1.000
_cell.angle_alpha   90.00
_cell.angle_beta   90.00
_cell.angle_gamma   90.00
#
_symmetry.space_group_name_H-M   'P 1'
#
loop_
_entity.id
_entity.type
_entity.pdbx_description
1 polymer ?
#
loop_
_entity_poly.entity_id
_entity_poly.type
_entity_poly.pdbx_seq_one_letter_code
_entity_poly.pdbx_strand_id
1 'polypeptide(L)'
;ALPYVALLISMIFFIDAVIGMQTLGKIAMQDHTSIYCNNNFQTIFQAVLLLFRCATGEPWQEIMLARLPGKRCDPESDYEPGEEFTCGSNFAIIYFSSFFMLCAFLIIHLIVAVVVDNFDYLTHGWSILGSHHLDEFKRIWSEYDPEAM
;
A
#
# COMPACT_ATOMS: atom_id res chain seq x y z
N ALA A 1 -9.51 -7.16 -14.30
CA ALA A 1 -8.17 -6.55 -14.23
C ALA A 1 -7.77 -6.15 -12.80
N LEU A 2 -8.71 -5.56 -12.04
CA LEU A 2 -8.53 -5.11 -10.64
C LEU A 2 -7.85 -6.06 -9.64
N PRO A 3 -8.15 -7.39 -9.57
CA PRO A 3 -7.57 -8.24 -8.53
C PRO A 3 -6.05 -8.40 -8.66
N TYR A 4 -5.51 -8.42 -9.88
CA TYR A 4 -4.07 -8.52 -10.11
C TYR A 4 -3.33 -7.24 -9.68
N VAL A 5 -3.94 -6.08 -9.91
CA VAL A 5 -3.40 -4.78 -9.48
C VAL A 5 -3.38 -4.70 -7.95
N ALA A 6 -4.46 -5.12 -7.29
CA ALA A 6 -4.54 -5.17 -5.83
C ALA A 6 -3.49 -6.12 -5.23
N LEU A 7 -3.30 -7.30 -5.83
CA LEU A 7 -2.25 -8.25 -5.42
C LEU A 7 -0.85 -7.65 -5.56
N LEU A 8 -0.56 -6.96 -6.66
CA LEU A 8 0.73 -6.33 -6.89
C LEU A 8 1.01 -5.22 -5.87
N ILE A 9 0.00 -4.41 -5.52
CA ILE A 9 0.11 -3.41 -4.45
C ILE A 9 0.42 -4.11 -3.11
N SER A 10 -0.31 -5.17 -2.76
CA SER A 10 -0.08 -5.89 -1.50
C SER A 10 1.34 -6.47 -1.40
N MET A 11 1.87 -6.98 -2.52
CA MET A 11 3.20 -7.56 -2.60
C MET A 11 4.30 -6.50 -2.40
N ILE A 12 4.12 -5.31 -2.97
CA ILE A 12 5.06 -4.19 -2.81
C ILE A 12 5.11 -3.75 -1.35
N PHE A 13 3.95 -3.51 -0.73
CA PHE A 13 3.87 -3.17 0.69
C PHE A 13 4.52 -4.21 1.60
N PHE A 14 4.37 -5.50 1.26
CA PHE A 14 5.02 -6.57 2.01
C PHE A 14 6.55 -6.53 1.89
N ILE A 15 7.08 -6.36 0.68
CA ILE A 15 8.53 -6.27 0.44
C ILE A 15 9.11 -5.06 1.17
N ASP A 16 8.48 -3.90 1.04
CA ASP A 16 8.94 -2.67 1.70
C ASP A 16 8.87 -2.79 3.23
N ALA A 17 7.85 -3.45 3.78
CA ALA A 17 7.75 -3.69 5.22
C ALA A 17 8.92 -4.56 5.72
N VAL A 18 9.23 -5.65 5.03
CA VAL A 18 10.34 -6.55 5.41
C VAL A 18 11.69 -5.83 5.34
N ILE A 19 11.94 -5.04 4.28
CA ILE A 19 13.16 -4.24 4.15
C ILE A 19 13.26 -3.22 5.29
N GLY A 20 12.17 -2.51 5.58
CA GLY A 20 12.11 -1.52 6.66
C GLY A 20 12.37 -2.12 8.04
N MET A 21 11.81 -3.30 8.32
CA MET A 21 12.09 -4.05 9.55
C MET A 21 13.57 -4.40 9.70
N GLN A 22 14.19 -4.93 8.64
CA GLN A 22 15.59 -5.36 8.70
C GLN A 22 16.57 -4.19 8.84
N THR A 23 16.28 -3.06 8.18
CA THR A 23 17.22 -1.94 8.10
C THR A 23 16.97 -0.87 9.16
N LEU A 24 15.72 -0.65 9.57
CA LEU A 24 15.29 0.46 10.44
C LEU A 24 14.58 -0.01 11.72
N GLY A 25 14.42 -1.33 11.93
CA GLY A 25 13.70 -1.88 13.08
C GLY A 25 14.42 -1.76 14.43
N LYS A 26 15.73 -1.47 14.45
CA LYS A 26 16.54 -1.38 15.68
C LYS A 26 16.47 -0.03 16.40
N ILE A 27 15.76 0.95 15.83
CA ILE A 27 15.70 2.30 16.39
C ILE A 27 14.73 2.32 17.58
N ALA A 28 15.16 2.89 18.70
CA ALA A 28 14.37 2.98 19.92
C ALA A 28 13.08 3.77 19.72
N MET A 29 12.01 3.30 20.36
CA MET A 29 10.80 4.08 20.53
C MET A 29 11.04 5.14 21.61
N GLN A 30 10.65 6.39 21.34
CA GLN A 30 10.85 7.48 22.27
C GLN A 30 9.59 8.33 22.35
N ASP A 31 8.99 8.38 23.53
CA ASP A 31 7.84 9.22 23.82
C ASP A 31 8.21 10.68 23.48
N HIS A 32 7.37 11.34 22.65
CA HIS A 32 7.57 12.67 22.06
C HIS A 32 8.37 12.78 20.75
N THR A 33 8.73 11.67 20.10
CA THR A 33 9.30 11.69 18.73
C THR A 33 8.32 11.14 17.70
N SER A 34 8.60 11.32 16.41
CA SER A 34 7.86 10.66 15.31
C SER A 34 8.03 9.11 15.30
N ILE A 35 8.57 8.52 16.37
CA ILE A 35 8.74 7.07 16.61
C ILE A 35 7.95 6.71 17.87
N TYR A 36 6.64 6.51 17.70
CA TYR A 36 5.74 6.11 18.79
C TYR A 36 5.35 4.62 18.65
N CYS A 37 4.67 4.05 19.64
CA CYS A 37 4.29 2.62 19.66
C CYS A 37 3.45 2.17 18.44
N ASN A 38 2.79 3.11 17.74
CA ASN A 38 2.04 2.87 16.51
C ASN A 38 2.77 3.32 15.22
N ASN A 39 4.05 3.73 15.33
CA ASN A 39 4.84 4.28 14.22
C ASN A 39 6.29 3.74 14.26
N ASN A 40 6.43 2.42 14.23
CA ASN A 40 7.72 1.72 14.28
C ASN A 40 7.82 0.58 13.25
N PHE A 41 9.05 0.10 13.07
CA PHE A 41 9.41 -1.03 12.20
C PHE A 41 9.79 -2.30 12.99
N GLN A 42 9.33 -2.43 14.25
CA GLN A 42 9.70 -3.58 15.08
C GLN A 42 8.92 -4.84 14.71
N THR A 43 7.69 -4.67 14.23
CA THR A 43 6.82 -5.77 13.79
C THR A 43 6.30 -5.52 12.39
N ILE A 44 5.99 -6.60 11.67
CA ILE A 44 5.52 -6.50 10.28
C ILE A 44 4.22 -5.73 10.15
N PHE A 45 3.29 -5.93 11.09
CA PHE A 45 2.00 -5.26 11.05
C PHE A 45 2.16 -3.75 11.29
N GLN A 46 3.00 -3.34 12.25
CA GLN A 46 3.31 -1.93 12.49
C GLN A 46 4.05 -1.30 11.30
N ALA A 47 4.98 -2.03 10.68
CA ALA A 47 5.68 -1.58 9.48
C ALA A 47 4.71 -1.33 8.32
N VAL A 48 3.75 -2.25 8.08
CA VAL A 48 2.72 -2.08 7.04
C VAL A 48 1.81 -0.88 7.37
N LEU A 49 1.40 -0.70 8.62
CA LEU A 49 0.60 0.46 9.03
C LEU A 49 1.34 1.78 8.84
N LEU A 50 2.63 1.83 9.17
CA LEU A 50 3.48 2.99 8.95
C LEU A 50 3.65 3.28 7.46
N LEU A 51 3.85 2.25 6.62
CA LEU A 51 3.92 2.43 5.17
C LEU A 51 2.59 2.89 4.58
N PHE A 52 1.46 2.39 5.09
CA PHE A 52 0.14 2.88 4.72
C PHE A 52 -0.04 4.36 5.07
N ARG A 53 0.42 4.76 6.26
CA ARG A 53 0.45 6.16 6.67
C ARG A 53 1.34 7.03 5.76
N CYS A 54 2.51 6.53 5.36
CA CYS A 54 3.36 7.22 4.39
C CYS A 54 2.69 7.35 3.02
N ALA A 55 1.96 6.32 2.57
CA ALA A 55 1.23 6.30 1.31
C ALA A 55 0.08 7.33 1.27
N THR A 56 -0.57 7.60 2.41
CA THR A 56 -1.60 8.65 2.52
C THR A 56 -1.02 10.07 2.57
N GLY A 57 0.32 10.22 2.59
CA GLY A 57 0.99 11.52 2.58
C GLY A 57 1.05 12.23 3.94
N GLU A 58 0.75 11.53 5.04
CA GLU A 58 1.06 12.01 6.40
C GLU A 58 2.57 12.07 6.60
N PRO A 59 3.12 12.96 7.46
CA PRO A 59 4.47 13.55 7.29
C PRO A 59 5.61 12.51 7.24
N TRP A 60 5.79 11.93 6.06
CA TRP A 60 6.72 10.84 5.77
C TRP A 60 8.16 11.35 5.79
N GLN A 61 8.36 12.65 5.53
CA GLN A 61 9.66 13.30 5.63
C GLN A 61 10.16 13.30 7.08
N GLU A 62 9.29 13.57 8.05
CA GLU A 62 9.66 13.53 9.47
C GLU A 62 9.98 12.10 9.90
N ILE A 63 9.19 11.13 9.41
CA ILE A 63 9.46 9.71 9.63
C ILE A 63 10.86 9.37 9.10
N MET A 64 11.16 9.71 7.85
CA MET A 64 12.47 9.50 7.22
C MET A 64 13.61 10.16 8.02
N LEU A 65 13.48 11.43 8.41
CA LEU A 65 14.50 12.17 9.17
C LEU A 65 14.78 11.55 10.54
N ALA A 66 13.75 10.98 11.16
CA ALA A 66 13.90 10.26 12.42
C ALA A 66 14.60 8.89 12.27
N ARG A 67 14.88 8.43 11.04
CA ARG A 67 15.58 7.16 10.74
C ARG A 67 16.95 7.33 10.07
N LEU A 68 17.41 8.57 9.92
CA LEU A 68 18.79 8.90 9.56
C LEU A 68 19.79 8.41 10.63
N PRO A 69 21.09 8.27 10.31
CA PRO A 69 22.09 7.86 11.30
C PRO A 69 22.19 8.85 12.48
N GLY A 70 22.66 8.37 13.63
CA GLY A 70 22.77 9.18 14.85
C GLY A 70 21.58 9.06 15.79
N LYS A 71 20.76 8.01 15.66
CA LYS A 71 19.55 7.79 16.45
C LYS A 71 19.82 6.76 17.53
N ARG A 72 19.03 6.87 18.61
CA ARG A 72 19.13 5.96 19.74
C ARG A 72 18.71 4.55 19.32
N CYS A 73 19.55 3.55 19.61
CA CYS A 73 19.22 2.14 19.46
C CYS A 73 18.28 1.66 20.57
N ASP A 74 17.40 0.71 20.25
CA ASP A 74 16.54 0.06 21.23
C ASP A 74 17.40 -0.68 22.28
N PRO A 75 17.14 -0.54 23.60
CA PRO A 75 17.84 -1.28 24.65
C PRO A 75 17.85 -2.81 24.47
N GLU A 76 16.85 -3.38 23.77
CA GLU A 76 16.79 -4.82 23.47
C GLU A 76 17.61 -5.22 22.23
N SER A 77 18.21 -4.26 21.53
CA SER A 77 19.03 -4.51 20.35
C SER A 77 20.50 -4.79 20.70
N ASP A 78 21.16 -5.64 19.91
CA ASP A 78 22.58 -5.91 20.06
C ASP A 78 23.42 -4.69 19.65
N TYR A 79 23.81 -3.85 20.61
CA TYR A 79 24.79 -2.77 20.44
C TYR A 79 25.88 -2.84 21.52
N GLU A 80 27.11 -2.42 21.19
CA GLU A 80 28.22 -2.43 22.13
C GLU A 80 28.11 -1.27 23.15
N PRO A 81 28.63 -1.43 24.38
CA PRO A 81 28.63 -0.36 25.38
C PRO A 81 29.32 0.90 24.84
N GLY A 82 28.57 1.99 24.69
CA GLY A 82 29.04 3.26 24.10
C GLY A 82 28.55 3.55 22.68
N GLU A 83 27.86 2.61 22.03
CA GLU A 83 27.31 2.76 20.68
C GLU A 83 25.81 3.09 20.65
N GLU A 84 25.26 3.67 21.73
CA GLU A 84 23.82 3.90 21.88
C GLU A 84 23.18 4.76 20.78
N PHE A 85 23.96 5.59 20.07
CA PHE A 85 23.49 6.52 19.03
C PHE A 85 23.91 6.14 17.61
N THR A 86 24.31 4.89 17.36
CA THR A 86 24.76 4.44 16.04
C THR A 86 23.64 3.95 15.13
N CYS A 87 22.41 3.83 15.64
CA CYS A 87 21.28 3.34 14.86
C CYS A 87 20.78 4.36 13.83
N GLY A 88 20.16 3.83 12.78
CA GLY A 88 19.72 4.58 11.60
C GLY A 88 20.71 4.47 10.43
N SER A 89 20.24 4.78 9.23
CA SER A 89 21.03 4.61 8.01
C SER A 89 20.68 5.67 6.98
N ASN A 90 21.69 6.13 6.23
CA ASN A 90 21.48 7.01 5.07
C ASN A 90 20.65 6.32 3.97
N PHE A 91 20.57 4.99 4.00
CA PHE A 91 19.67 4.21 3.16
C PHE A 91 18.20 4.63 3.31
N ALA A 92 17.80 5.15 4.48
CA ALA A 92 16.44 5.63 4.72
C ALA A 92 15.97 6.65 3.67
N ILE A 93 16.86 7.53 3.19
CA ILE A 93 16.52 8.56 2.21
C ILE A 93 16.04 7.92 0.90
N ILE A 94 16.83 6.98 0.37
CA ILE A 94 16.53 6.30 -0.89
C ILE A 94 15.31 5.40 -0.70
N TYR A 95 15.24 4.66 0.41
CA TYR A 95 14.11 3.79 0.74
C TYR A 95 12.76 4.54 0.74
N PHE A 96 12.63 5.60 1.52
CA PHE A 96 11.37 6.36 1.61
C PHE A 96 11.06 7.10 0.30
N SER A 97 12.07 7.64 -0.39
CA SER A 97 11.87 8.31 -1.67
C SER A 97 11.40 7.34 -2.77
N SER A 98 12.02 6.16 -2.88
CA SER A 98 11.60 5.12 -3.83
C SER A 98 10.20 4.60 -3.51
N PHE A 99 9.90 4.33 -2.23
CA PHE A 99 8.56 3.92 -1.81
C PHE A 99 7.49 4.95 -2.20
N PHE A 100 7.74 6.24 -1.96
CA PHE A 100 6.80 7.30 -2.30
C PHE A 100 6.54 7.37 -3.82
N MET A 101 7.60 7.29 -4.64
CA MET A 101 7.47 7.29 -6.11
C MET A 101 6.69 6.07 -6.61
N LEU A 102 6.99 4.88 -6.09
CA LEU A 102 6.28 3.65 -6.43
C LEU A 102 4.81 3.72 -6.00
N CYS A 103 4.53 4.19 -4.78
CA CYS A 103 3.17 4.31 -4.28
C CYS A 103 2.34 5.30 -5.12
N ALA A 104 2.91 6.45 -5.50
CA ALA A 104 2.26 7.41 -6.38
C ALA A 104 1.94 6.80 -7.75
N PHE A 105 2.90 6.06 -8.34
CA PHE A 105 2.68 5.32 -9.58
C PHE A 105 1.52 4.32 -9.44
N LEU A 106 1.49 3.53 -8.37
CA LEU A 106 0.44 2.53 -8.15
C LEU A 106 -0.94 3.16 -7.93
N ILE A 107 -1.03 4.25 -7.17
CA ILE A 107 -2.29 4.98 -6.96
C ILE A 107 -2.84 5.49 -8.30
N ILE A 108 -1.98 6.04 -9.17
CA ILE A 108 -2.39 6.48 -10.51
C ILE A 108 -2.90 5.29 -11.33
N HIS A 109 -2.19 4.15 -11.32
CA HIS A 109 -2.61 2.94 -12.05
C HIS A 109 -3.94 2.38 -11.52
N LEU A 110 -4.19 2.46 -10.22
CA LEU A 110 -5.45 2.06 -9.62
C LEU A 110 -6.59 2.99 -10.04
N ILE A 111 -6.39 4.30 -10.04
CA ILE A 111 -7.39 5.27 -10.51
C ILE A 111 -7.71 5.01 -11.99
N VAL A 112 -6.69 4.81 -12.82
CA VAL A 112 -6.89 4.50 -14.25
C VAL A 112 -7.67 3.20 -14.43
N ALA A 113 -7.33 2.14 -13.71
CA ALA A 113 -8.05 0.87 -13.79
C ALA A 113 -9.53 1.03 -13.42
N VAL A 114 -9.82 1.75 -12.33
CA VAL A 114 -11.20 2.02 -11.91
C VAL A 114 -11.93 2.89 -12.93
N VAL A 115 -11.30 3.93 -13.47
CA VAL A 115 -11.93 4.81 -14.47
C VAL A 115 -12.23 4.05 -15.76
N VAL A 116 -11.33 3.18 -16.23
CA VAL A 116 -11.59 2.36 -17.43
C VAL A 116 -12.74 1.40 -17.19
N ASP A 117 -12.77 0.69 -16.05
CA ASP A 117 -13.87 -0.23 -15.74
C ASP A 117 -15.22 0.52 -15.62
N ASN A 118 -15.21 1.74 -15.07
CA ASN A 118 -16.39 2.60 -15.01
C ASN A 118 -16.77 3.17 -16.38
N PHE A 119 -15.81 3.53 -17.21
CA PHE A 119 -16.05 4.08 -18.55
C PHE A 119 -16.56 3.00 -19.50
N ASP A 120 -16.02 1.79 -19.43
CA ASP A 120 -16.54 0.62 -20.15
C ASP A 120 -17.98 0.32 -19.71
N TYR A 121 -18.27 0.33 -18.40
CA TYR A 121 -19.64 0.21 -17.91
C TYR A 121 -20.57 1.29 -18.47
N LEU A 122 -20.14 2.56 -18.44
CA LEU A 122 -20.93 3.68 -18.93
C LEU A 122 -21.11 3.67 -20.44
N THR A 123 -20.11 3.28 -21.23
CA THR A 123 -20.20 3.24 -22.70
C THR A 123 -20.95 2.01 -23.21
N HIS A 124 -20.89 0.88 -22.50
CA HIS A 124 -21.74 -0.30 -22.79
C HIS A 124 -23.23 -0.06 -22.49
N GLY A 125 -23.57 0.88 -21.60
CA GLY A 125 -24.96 1.32 -21.37
C GLY A 125 -25.58 2.09 -22.55
N TRP A 126 -24.76 2.55 -23.51
CA TRP A 126 -25.19 3.33 -24.68
C TRP A 126 -25.04 2.54 -25.99
N SER A 127 -24.63 1.26 -25.93
CA SER A 127 -24.62 0.42 -27.11
C SER A 127 -26.07 0.17 -27.53
N ILE A 128 -26.36 0.40 -28.82
CA ILE A 128 -27.68 0.30 -29.45
C ILE A 128 -28.34 -1.10 -29.29
N LEU A 129 -27.61 -2.10 -28.79
CA LEU A 129 -28.13 -3.41 -28.40
C LEU A 129 -27.53 -3.81 -27.03
N GLY A 130 -28.02 -3.19 -25.96
CA GLY A 130 -27.61 -3.49 -24.58
C GLY A 130 -28.19 -4.82 -24.06
N SER A 131 -27.61 -5.32 -22.95
CA SER A 131 -28.06 -6.55 -22.27
C SER A 131 -29.54 -6.56 -21.89
N HIS A 132 -30.13 -5.38 -21.66
CA HIS A 132 -31.57 -5.22 -21.41
C HIS A 132 -32.45 -5.76 -22.56
N HIS A 133 -32.03 -5.62 -23.83
CA HIS A 133 -32.77 -6.17 -24.97
C HIS A 133 -32.65 -7.70 -25.03
N LEU A 134 -31.53 -8.26 -24.59
CA LEU A 134 -31.31 -9.71 -24.53
C LEU A 134 -32.03 -10.35 -23.35
N ASP A 135 -32.12 -9.67 -22.21
CA ASP A 135 -32.88 -10.14 -21.04
C ASP A 135 -34.39 -10.07 -21.31
N GLU A 136 -34.86 -9.04 -22.02
CA GLU A 136 -36.25 -9.00 -22.49
C GLU A 136 -36.55 -10.10 -23.52
N PHE A 137 -35.62 -10.35 -24.45
CA PHE A 137 -35.74 -11.48 -25.37
C PHE A 137 -35.80 -12.83 -24.64
N LYS A 138 -34.92 -13.07 -23.67
CA LYS A 138 -34.93 -14.31 -22.86
C LYS A 138 -36.19 -14.46 -22.03
N ARG A 139 -36.70 -13.37 -21.44
CA ARG A 139 -37.97 -13.37 -20.69
C ARG A 139 -39.13 -13.79 -21.59
N ILE A 140 -39.27 -13.17 -22.77
CA ILE A 140 -40.32 -13.55 -23.72
C ILE A 140 -40.12 -14.98 -24.22
N TRP A 141 -38.89 -15.38 -24.53
CA TRP A 141 -38.58 -16.73 -24.98
C TRP A 141 -38.95 -17.80 -23.94
N SER A 142 -38.72 -17.53 -22.65
CA SER A 142 -39.10 -18.45 -21.56
C SER A 142 -40.61 -18.69 -21.40
N GLU A 143 -41.45 -17.79 -21.93
CA GLU A 143 -42.90 -17.99 -21.95
C GLU A 143 -43.33 -18.98 -23.05
N TYR A 144 -42.54 -19.10 -24.13
CA TYR A 144 -42.86 -19.95 -25.29
C TYR A 144 -42.15 -21.31 -25.28
N ASP A 145 -41.02 -21.44 -24.60
CA ASP A 145 -40.29 -22.71 -24.46
C ASP A 145 -39.89 -22.98 -22.99
N PRO A 146 -40.80 -23.55 -22.18
CA PRO A 146 -40.56 -23.81 -20.77
C PRO A 146 -39.64 -25.00 -20.48
N GLU A 147 -39.25 -25.80 -21.49
CA GLU A 147 -38.36 -26.97 -21.31
C GLU A 147 -36.88 -26.64 -21.60
N ALA A 148 -36.57 -25.48 -22.18
CA ALA A 148 -35.22 -25.10 -22.59
C ALA A 148 -34.42 -24.27 -21.57
N MET A 149 -34.88 -24.17 -20.31
CA MET A 149 -34.17 -23.52 -19.20
C MET A 149 -33.40 -24.50 -18.33
#